data_AF-J5KUH1-F1
#
_entry.id   AF-J5KUH1-F1
#
_cell.length_a   1.000
_cell.length_b   1.000
_cell.length_c   1.000
_cell.angle_alpha   90.00
_cell.angle_beta   90.00
_cell.angle_gamma   90.00
#
_symmetry.space_group_name_H-M   'P 1'
#
loop_
_entity.id
_entity.type
_entity.pdbx_description
1 polymer ?
#
loop_
_entity_poly.entity_id
_entity_poly.type
_entity_poly.pdbx_seq_one_letter_code
_entity_poly.pdbx_strand_id
1 'polypeptide(L)' 'MYHPNKEMKHVLFTEPYLWEDKLRGFTAGGEAVRFVLAVPIAQNELEYKAKFGLDALETLLEERETDIFDLDRKSVV' A
#
# COMPACT_ATOMS: atom_id res chain seq x y z
N MET A 1 3.85 -1.49 17.16
CA MET A 1 3.30 -0.36 17.94
C MET A 1 2.00 0.08 17.30
N TYR A 2 0.96 0.35 18.08
CA TYR A 2 -0.32 0.88 17.58
C TYR A 2 -0.34 2.40 17.80
N HIS A 3 -0.60 3.18 16.75
CA HIS A 3 -0.60 4.64 16.78
C HIS A 3 -1.99 5.20 16.41
N PRO A 4 -2.93 5.28 17.37
CA PRO A 4 -4.33 5.59 17.10
C PRO A 4 -4.58 6.99 16.50
N ASN A 5 -3.64 7.91 16.70
CA ASN A 5 -3.79 9.32 16.30
C ASN A 5 -3.14 9.64 14.94
N LYS A 6 -2.60 8.63 14.23
CA LYS A 6 -2.00 8.83 12.91
C LYS A 6 -3.08 8.93 11.84
N GLU A 7 -2.79 9.74 10.82
CA GLU A 7 -3.65 9.86 9.64
C GLU A 7 -3.63 8.56 8.82
N MET A 8 -2.46 7.93 8.70
CA MET A 8 -2.21 6.62 8.09
C MET A 8 -2.69 5.47 8.99
N LYS A 9 -4.00 5.23 9.00
CA LYS A 9 -4.66 4.25 9.89
C LYS A 9 -5.16 2.97 9.20
N HIS A 10 -5.06 2.91 7.87
CA HIS A 10 -5.40 1.72 7.08
C HIS A 10 -4.18 1.17 6.38
N VAL A 11 -4.29 -0.07 5.89
CA VAL A 11 -3.23 -0.73 5.13
C VAL A 11 -3.79 -1.18 3.78
N LEU A 12 -3.18 -0.70 2.71
CA LEU A 12 -3.35 -1.21 1.36
C LEU A 12 -2.37 -2.35 1.12
N PHE A 13 -2.85 -3.47 0.60
CA PHE A 13 -2.00 -4.54 0.08
C PHE A 13 -1.91 -4.43 -1.44
N THR A 14 -0.70 -4.31 -1.96
CA THR A 14 -0.42 -4.25 -3.40
C THR A 14 0.79 -5.12 -3.77
N GLU A 15 1.13 -5.17 -5.05
CA GLU A 15 2.30 -5.86 -5.57
C GLU A 15 3.59 -5.31 -4.95
N PRO A 16 4.59 -6.16 -4.64
CA PRO A 16 5.83 -5.75 -4.00
C PRO A 16 6.83 -5.10 -4.98
N TYR A 17 6.41 -4.05 -5.68
CA TYR A 17 7.15 -3.42 -6.78
C TYR A 17 8.55 -2.91 -6.39
N LEU A 18 8.77 -2.55 -5.12
CA LEU A 18 10.07 -2.11 -4.59
C LEU A 18 11.19 -3.15 -4.75
N TRP A 19 10.84 -4.44 -4.87
CA TRP A 19 11.80 -5.52 -5.01
C TRP A 19 11.86 -6.08 -6.43
N GLU A 20 11.23 -5.40 -7.40
CA GLU A 20 11.16 -5.83 -8.80
C GLU A 20 10.75 -7.31 -8.88
N ASP A 21 11.59 -8.15 -9.48
CA ASP A 21 11.37 -9.57 -9.67
C ASP A 21 12.05 -10.45 -8.59
N LYS A 22 12.56 -9.87 -7.50
CA LYS A 22 13.28 -10.59 -6.44
C LYS A 22 12.34 -11.27 -5.43
N LEU A 23 11.16 -10.71 -5.19
CA LEU A 23 10.13 -11.31 -4.33
C LEU A 23 9.12 -12.11 -5.15
N ARG A 24 9.58 -13.24 -5.69
CA ARG A 24 8.71 -14.19 -6.42
C ARG A 24 7.99 -15.11 -5.45
N GLY A 25 6.71 -15.35 -5.71
CA GLY A 25 5.96 -16.37 -4.98
C GLY A 25 6.56 -17.77 -5.17
N PHE A 26 6.39 -18.63 -4.18
CA PHE A 26 6.92 -20.00 -4.15
C PHE A 26 5.89 -20.95 -3.54
N THR A 27 6.17 -22.25 -3.56
CA THR A 27 5.32 -23.25 -2.88
C THR A 27 6.01 -23.74 -1.62
N ALA A 28 5.28 -23.78 -0.50
CA ALA A 28 5.76 -24.29 0.78
C ALA A 28 4.70 -25.23 1.36
N GLY A 29 5.07 -26.48 1.66
CA GLY A 29 4.15 -27.47 2.23
C GLY A 29 2.96 -27.82 1.33
N GLY A 30 3.07 -27.62 0.01
CA GLY A 30 1.98 -27.82 -0.95
C GLY A 30 1.10 -26.59 -1.19
N GLU A 31 1.32 -25.51 -0.45
CA GLU A 31 0.55 -24.27 -0.56
C GLU A 31 1.31 -23.19 -1.32
N ALA A 32 0.58 -22.40 -2.12
CA ALA A 32 1.15 -21.27 -2.85
C ALA A 32 1.34 -20.06 -1.91
N VAL A 33 2.57 -19.57 -1.84
CA VAL A 33 2.95 -18.38 -1.07
C VAL A 33 3.16 -17.21 -2.03
N ARG A 34 2.59 -16.05 -1.67
CA ARG A 34 2.73 -14.78 -2.39
C ARG A 34 3.22 -13.70 -1.44
N PHE A 35 4.01 -12.77 -1.97
CA PHE A 35 4.44 -11.57 -1.25
C PHE A 35 3.57 -10.39 -1.68
N VAL A 36 3.23 -9.53 -0.72
CA VAL A 36 2.50 -8.29 -0.95
C VAL A 36 3.19 -7.17 -0.18
N LEU A 37 3.19 -5.97 -0.76
CA LEU A 37 3.61 -4.76 -0.08
C LEU A 37 2.43 -4.19 0.72
N ALA A 38 2.69 -3.89 1.99
CA ALA A 38 1.75 -3.22 2.86
C ALA A 38 2.04 -1.72 2.86
N VAL A 39 1.14 -0.93 2.29
CA VAL A 39 1.25 0.54 2.20
C VAL A 39 0.27 1.18 3.20
N PRO A 40 0.75 1.97 4.17
CA PRO A 40 -0.11 2.76 5.04
C PRO A 40 -0.86 3.83 4.25
N ILE A 41 -2.19 3.89 4.43
CA ILE A 41 -3.05 4.87 3.76
C ILE A 41 -4.02 5.56 4.73
N ALA A 42 -4.44 6.76 4.36
CA ALA A 42 -5.45 7.55 5.06
C ALA A 42 -6.89 7.06 4.79
N GLN A 43 -7.84 7.58 5.57
CA GLN A 43 -9.27 7.29 5.37
C GLN A 43 -9.79 7.76 4.00
N ASN A 44 -9.44 8.97 3.60
CA ASN A 44 -9.87 9.54 2.33
C ASN A 44 -9.20 8.84 1.12
N GLU A 45 -7.98 8.33 1.28
CA GLU A 45 -7.32 7.48 0.27
C GLU A 45 -8.06 6.14 0.09
N LEU A 46 -8.50 5.52 1.20
CA LEU A 46 -9.33 4.31 1.15
C LEU A 46 -10.67 4.59 0.43
N GLU A 47 -11.31 5.71 0.73
CA GLU A 47 -12.56 6.14 0.09
C GLU A 47 -12.36 6.46 -1.40
N TYR A 48 -11.25 7.12 -1.74
CA TYR A 48 -10.86 7.39 -3.12
C TYR A 48 -10.68 6.08 -3.91
N LYS A 49 -9.92 5.12 -3.37
CA LYS A 49 -9.78 3.78 -3.97
C LYS A 49 -11.12 3.08 -4.14
N ALA A 50 -12.02 3.17 -3.16
CA ALA A 50 -13.34 2.55 -3.26
C ALA A 50 -14.19 3.15 -4.40
N LYS A 51 -13.97 4.43 -4.73
CA LYS A 51 -14.69 5.15 -5.78
C LYS A 51 -14.04 5.05 -7.16
N PHE A 52 -12.71 5.09 -7.24
CA PHE A 52 -11.97 5.22 -8.50
C PHE A 52 -11.11 4.00 -8.87
N GLY A 53 -10.98 3.02 -7.97
CA GLY A 53 -10.18 1.82 -8.18
C GLY A 53 -8.78 1.87 -7.56
N LEU A 54 -8.08 0.74 -7.60
CA LEU A 54 -6.71 0.60 -7.08
C LEU A 54 -5.72 1.42 -7.93
N ASP A 55 -5.72 1.19 -9.24
CA ASP A 55 -4.79 1.81 -10.19
C ASP A 55 -4.79 3.35 -10.10
N ALA A 56 -5.97 3.94 -9.86
CA ALA A 56 -6.12 5.38 -9.69
C ALA A 56 -5.42 5.90 -8.41
N LEU A 57 -5.51 5.16 -7.30
CA LEU A 57 -4.81 5.53 -6.07
C LEU A 57 -3.30 5.32 -6.22
N GLU A 58 -2.86 4.23 -6.87
CA GLU A 58 -1.44 3.96 -7.10
C GLU A 58 -0.80 5.03 -7.98
N THR A 59 -1.48 5.41 -9.08
CA THR A 59 -1.06 6.50 -9.95
C THR A 59 -0.93 7.81 -9.16
N LEU A 60 -1.90 8.12 -8.31
CA LEU A 60 -1.86 9.34 -7.49
C LEU A 60 -0.68 9.32 -6.48
N LEU A 61 -0.39 8.18 -5.86
CA LEU A 61 0.75 8.05 -4.94
C LEU A 61 2.09 8.23 -5.67
N GLU A 62 2.20 7.67 -6.88
CA GLU A 62 3.38 7.77 -7.75
C GLU A 62 3.59 9.21 -8.26
N GLU A 63 2.55 9.85 -8.82
CA GLU A 63 2.61 11.24 -9.33
C GLU A 63 2.97 12.25 -8.23
N ARG A 64 2.67 11.94 -6.97
CA ARG A 64 2.98 12.78 -5.81
C ARG A 64 4.32 12.44 -5.16
N GLU A 65 5.08 11.49 -5.72
CA GLU A 65 6.35 11.00 -5.17
C GLU A 65 6.22 10.65 -3.68
N THR A 66 5.12 10.00 -3.32
CA THR A 66 4.75 9.80 -1.92
C THR A 66 5.74 8.87 -1.23
N ASP A 67 6.34 9.33 -0.14
CA ASP A 67 7.11 8.44 0.75
C ASP A 67 6.16 7.53 1.53
N ILE A 68 5.94 6.33 1.01
CA ILE A 68 5.06 5.32 1.62
C ILE A 68 5.59 4.77 2.96
N PHE A 69 6.83 5.10 3.34
CA PHE A 69 7.41 4.73 4.63
C PHE A 69 7.19 5.81 5.70
N ASP A 70 6.83 7.03 5.29
CA ASP A 70 6.51 8.11 6.21
C ASP A 70 5.09 7.95 6.78
N LEU A 71 5.00 7.53 8.03
CA LEU A 71 3.73 7.41 8.76
C LEU A 71 3.15 8.78 9.19
N ASP A 72 3.94 9.85 9.15
CA ASP A 72 3.54 11.22 9.47
C ASP A 72 3.08 12.03 8.25
N ARG A 73 3.17 11.44 7.05
CA ARG A 73 2.73 12.09 5.81
C ARG A 73 1.25 12.48 5.87
N LYS A 74 0.90 13.48 5.05
CA LYS A 74 -0.49 13.81 4.76
C LYS A 74 -1.05 12.96 3.64
N SER A 75 -2.37 12.84 3.64
CA SER A 75 -3.08 12.25 2.52
C SER A 75 -2.78 12.99 1.21
N VAL A 76 -2.74 12.24 0.10
CA VAL A 76 -2.55 12.78 -1.25
C VAL A 76 -3.85 13.09 -1.99
N VAL A 77 -5.00 12.74 -1.39
CA VAL A 77 -6.36 12.97 -1.91
C VAL A 77 -6.94 14.28 -1.39
#